data_AF-A0AAW2RIN8-F1
#
_entry.id   AF-A0AAW2RIN8-F1
#
_cell.length_a   1.000
_cell.length_b   1.000
_cell.length_c   1.000
_cell.angle_alpha   90.00
_cell.angle_beta   90.00
_cell.angle_gamma   90.00
#
_symmetry.space_group_name_H-M   'P 1'
#
loop_
_entity.id
_entity.type
_entity.pdbx_description
1 polymer ?
#
loop_
_entity_poly.entity_id
_entity_poly.type
_entity_poly.pdbx_seq_one_letter_code
_entity_poly.pdbx_strand_id
1 'polypeptide(L)'
;MGENKLGFDDLKGMNFIKACLCESMRLYPPVVWDSKHAVKRRRFARRDKRFTEENRVTYFQYGMGRMEELWGKDRLEFRPDRWLDENGTV
;
A
#
# COMPACT_ATOMS: atom_id res chain seq x y z
N MET A 1 2.61 -2.96 40.60
CA MET A 1 2.10 -3.23 39.23
C MET A 1 3.29 -3.08 38.31
N GLY A 2 3.85 -4.19 37.82
CA GLY A 2 5.09 -4.17 37.05
C GLY A 2 4.90 -3.56 35.66
N GLU A 3 5.81 -2.68 35.27
CA GLU A 3 5.92 -2.16 33.91
C GLU A 3 6.35 -3.29 32.97
N ASN A 4 5.40 -4.04 32.41
CA ASN A 4 5.68 -4.89 31.26
C ASN A 4 5.88 -3.97 30.05
N LYS A 5 7.13 -3.58 29.83
CA LYS A 5 7.54 -2.71 28.74
C LYS A 5 7.41 -3.48 27.42
N LEU A 6 6.58 -2.98 26.51
CA LEU A 6 6.44 -3.52 25.16
C LEU A 6 7.79 -3.53 24.44
N GLY A 7 8.23 -4.72 24.04
CA GLY A 7 9.45 -4.95 23.25
C GLY A 7 9.18 -4.91 21.76
N PHE A 8 10.25 -4.84 20.96
CA PHE A 8 10.14 -4.86 19.50
C PHE A 8 9.54 -6.17 18.96
N ASP A 9 9.85 -7.30 19.60
CA ASP A 9 9.30 -8.60 19.20
C ASP A 9 7.80 -8.73 19.46
N ASP A 10 7.28 -8.05 20.50
CA ASP A 10 5.85 -8.01 20.80
C ASP A 10 5.08 -7.30 19.67
N LEU A 11 5.66 -6.26 19.08
CA LEU A 11 5.04 -5.50 17.99
C LEU A 11 4.82 -6.35 16.73
N LYS A 12 5.63 -7.39 16.51
CA LYS A 12 5.50 -8.27 15.35
C LYS A 12 4.21 -9.07 15.38
N GLY A 13 3.67 -9.36 16.57
CA GLY A 13 2.40 -10.06 16.76
C GLY A 13 1.16 -9.15 16.70
N MET A 14 1.34 -7.84 16.61
CA MET A 14 0.24 -6.87 16.63
C MET A 14 -0.39 -6.68 15.23
N ASN A 15 -0.96 -7.75 14.69
CA ASN A 15 -1.52 -7.78 13.33
C ASN A 15 -2.58 -6.70 13.10
N PHE A 16 -3.45 -6.44 14.07
CA PHE A 16 -4.48 -5.40 13.92
C PHE A 16 -3.87 -3.99 13.82
N ILE A 17 -2.80 -3.70 14.58
CA ILE A 17 -2.10 -2.41 14.48
C ILE A 17 -1.41 -2.29 13.11
N LYS A 18 -0.80 -3.37 12.62
CA LYS A 18 -0.24 -3.43 11.28
C LYS A 18 -1.31 -3.17 10.21
N ALA A 19 -2.50 -3.74 10.36
CA ALA A 19 -3.64 -3.51 9.48
C ALA A 19 -4.10 -2.04 9.48
N CYS A 20 -4.20 -1.42 10.67
CA CYS A 20 -4.49 0.00 10.82
C CYS A 20 -3.45 0.89 10.11
N LEU A 21 -2.16 0.52 10.20
CA LEU A 21 -1.08 1.24 9.53
C LEU A 21 -1.19 1.11 8.00
N CYS A 22 -1.43 -0.10 7.49
CA CYS A 22 -1.67 -0.33 6.07
C CYS A 22 -2.86 0.48 5.55
N GLU A 23 -3.97 0.49 6.28
CA GLU A 23 -5.17 1.24 5.89
C GLU A 23 -4.95 2.76 5.95
N SER A 24 -4.20 3.23 6.95
CA SER A 24 -3.78 4.62 7.07
C SER A 24 -2.92 5.04 5.88
N MET A 25 -1.94 4.22 5.47
CA MET A 25 -1.08 4.52 4.32
C MET A 25 -1.83 4.45 2.99
N ARG A 26 -2.85 3.61 2.87
CA ARG A 26 -3.71 3.54 1.66
C ARG A 26 -4.48 4.83 1.46
N LEU A 27 -5.13 5.33 2.51
CA LEU A 27 -5.93 6.54 2.45
C LEU A 27 -5.07 7.80 2.56
N TYR A 28 -4.02 7.80 3.36
CA TYR A 28 -3.22 8.98 3.67
C TYR A 28 -1.73 8.66 3.53
N PRO A 29 -1.25 8.31 2.32
CA PRO A 29 0.18 8.10 2.09
C PRO A 29 0.94 9.40 2.36
N PRO A 30 2.10 9.37 3.03
CA PRO A 30 2.92 10.56 3.27
C PRO A 30 3.37 11.26 1.98
N VAL A 31 3.54 10.49 0.90
CA VAL A 31 3.86 10.99 -0.44
C VAL A 31 2.74 10.58 -1.38
N VAL A 32 2.14 11.53 -2.10
CA VAL A 32 0.93 11.27 -2.90
C VAL A 32 1.19 10.61 -4.26
N TRP A 33 2.41 10.74 -4.80
CA TRP A 33 2.84 10.13 -6.06
C TRP A 33 4.35 9.92 -6.12
N ASP A 34 4.78 8.95 -6.92
CA ASP A 34 6.19 8.69 -7.19
C ASP A 34 6.42 8.50 -8.70
N SER A 35 7.64 8.80 -9.16
CA SER A 35 8.05 8.73 -10.55
C SER A 35 9.36 7.97 -10.72
N LYS A 36 9.39 7.04 -11.68
CA LYS A 36 10.57 6.23 -12.00
C LYS A 36 10.96 6.40 -13.45
N HIS A 37 12.26 6.44 -13.70
CA HIS A 37 12.82 6.44 -15.05
C HIS A 37 13.13 5.01 -15.48
N ALA A 38 12.87 4.69 -16.74
CA ALA A 38 13.25 3.39 -17.29
C ALA A 38 14.78 3.36 -17.45
N VAL A 39 15.44 2.40 -16.80
CA VAL A 39 16.90 2.24 -16.91
C VAL A 39 17.30 1.51 -18.19
N LYS A 40 16.39 0.70 -18.74
CA LYS A 40 16.58 -0.06 -19.98
C LYS A 40 15.27 -0.19 -20.71
N ARG A 41 15.37 -0.44 -22.02
CA ARG A 41 14.21 -0.73 -22.86
C ARG A 41 13.44 -1.94 -22.34
N ARG A 42 12.16 -1.77 -22.02
CA ARG A 42 11.31 -2.86 -21.49
C ARG A 42 9.90 -2.79 -22.08
N ARG A 43 9.30 -3.96 -22.34
CA ARG A 43 7.87 -4.05 -22.67
C ARG A 43 7.04 -3.99 -21.40
N PHE A 44 6.02 -3.13 -21.40
CA PHE A 44 5.03 -3.13 -20.34
C PHE A 44 4.01 -4.23 -20.58
N ALA A 45 4.02 -5.25 -19.72
CA ALA A 45 3.21 -6.46 -19.87
C ALA A 45 1.70 -6.20 -20.04
N ARG A 46 1.18 -5.11 -19.49
CA ARG A 46 -0.26 -4.82 -19.46
C ARG A 46 -0.80 -3.98 -20.64
N ARG A 47 0.03 -3.32 -21.45
CA ARG A 47 -0.48 -2.39 -22.49
C ARG A 47 0.24 -2.45 -23.84
N ASP A 48 1.06 -3.47 -24.08
CA ASP A 48 1.96 -3.57 -25.24
C ASP A 48 2.73 -2.27 -25.56
N LYS A 49 2.96 -1.45 -24.52
CA LYS A 49 3.74 -0.23 -24.63
C LYS A 49 5.20 -0.57 -24.40
N ARG A 50 6.07 -0.02 -25.24
CA ARG A 50 7.53 -0.17 -25.10
C ARG A 50 8.05 1.09 -24.42
N PHE A 51 8.71 0.91 -23.28
CA PHE A 51 9.42 1.98 -22.62
C PHE A 51 10.87 2.01 -23.10
N THR A 52 11.36 3.19 -23.44
CA THR A 52 12.78 3.52 -23.67
C THR A 52 13.34 4.25 -22.46
N GLU A 53 14.66 4.48 -22.44
CA GLU A 53 15.37 5.12 -21.32
C GLU A 53 14.95 6.57 -21.07
N GLU A 54 14.31 7.20 -22.06
CA GLU A 54 13.75 8.55 -21.97
C GLU A 54 12.37 8.58 -21.30
N ASN A 55 11.75 7.42 -21.05
CA ASN A 55 10.42 7.37 -20.47
C ASN A 55 10.45 7.43 -18.94
N ARG A 56 9.63 8.35 -18.42
CA ARG A 56 9.27 8.45 -17.01
C ARG A 56 7.87 7.87 -16.79
N VAL A 57 7.73 7.00 -15.80
CA VAL A 57 6.46 6.43 -15.36
C VAL A 57 6.12 6.99 -13.99
N THR A 58 4.97 7.64 -13.88
CA THR A 58 4.46 8.21 -12.63
C THR A 58 3.23 7.44 -12.19
N TYR A 59 3.15 7.08 -10.91
CA TYR A 59 1.94 6.51 -10.32
C TYR A 59 1.46 7.37 -9.15
N PHE A 60 0.14 7.51 -9.03
CA PHE A 60 -0.50 8.41 -8.07
C PHE A 60 -1.19 7.59 -6.97
N GLN A 61 -0.39 7.16 -5.99
CA GLN A 61 -0.82 6.26 -4.92
C GLN A 61 -1.98 6.82 -4.09
N TYR A 62 -2.04 8.13 -3.86
CA TYR A 62 -3.17 8.76 -3.14
C TYR A 62 -4.52 8.54 -3.83
N GLY A 63 -4.55 8.70 -5.16
CA GLY A 63 -5.78 8.48 -5.95
C GLY A 63 -6.05 7.00 -6.15
N MET A 64 -5.03 6.20 -6.42
CA MET A 64 -5.16 4.74 -6.54
C MET A 64 -5.72 4.10 -5.26
N GLY A 65 -5.33 4.62 -4.09
CA GLY A 65 -5.88 4.21 -2.80
C GLY A 65 -7.39 4.44 -2.67
N ARG A 66 -8.01 5.28 -3.51
CA ARG A 66 -9.46 5.61 -3.48
C ARG A 66 -10.23 5.13 -4.71
N MET A 67 -9.57 4.43 -5.62
CA MET A 67 -10.23 3.92 -6.83
C MET A 67 -11.19 2.80 -6.47
N GLU A 68 -12.47 2.98 -6.81
CA GLU A 68 -13.51 1.96 -6.61
C GLU A 68 -13.22 0.66 -7.38
N GLU A 69 -12.60 0.76 -8.57
CA GLU A 69 -12.14 -0.42 -9.34
C GLU A 69 -11.14 -1.29 -8.57
N LEU A 70 -10.32 -0.69 -7.71
CA LEU A 70 -9.29 -1.41 -6.96
C LEU A 70 -9.78 -1.86 -5.56
N TRP A 71 -10.64 -1.08 -4.92
CA TRP A 71 -11.00 -1.24 -3.51
C TRP A 71 -12.48 -1.50 -3.25
N GLY A 72 -13.32 -1.52 -4.29
CA GLY A 72 -14.76 -1.69 -4.17
C GLY A 72 -15.49 -0.45 -3.64
N LYS A 73 -16.78 -0.60 -3.34
CA LYS A 73 -17.67 0.51 -2.95
C LYS A 73 -17.30 1.14 -1.59
N ASP A 74 -16.59 0.44 -0.75
CA ASP A 74 -16.14 0.92 0.56
C ASP A 74 -14.75 1.60 0.52
N ARG A 75 -14.20 1.87 -0.67
CA ARG A 75 -12.90 2.53 -0.91
C ARG A 75 -12.60 3.78 -0.07
N LEU A 76 -13.61 4.50 0.42
CA LEU A 76 -13.42 5.71 1.24
C LEU A 76 -13.54 5.45 2.75
N GLU A 77 -13.98 4.26 3.15
CA GLU A 77 -14.09 3.86 4.55
C GLU A 77 -12.73 3.43 5.09
N PHE A 78 -12.43 3.81 6.33
CA PHE A 78 -11.27 3.30 7.05
C PHE A 78 -11.62 1.92 7.64
N ARG A 79 -11.21 0.84 6.96
CA ARG A 79 -11.51 -0.53 7.37
C ARG A 79 -10.23 -1.38 7.45
N PRO A 80 -9.55 -1.42 8.60
CA PRO A 80 -8.35 -2.25 8.81
C PRO A 80 -8.56 -3.73 8.50
N ASP A 81 -9.74 -4.29 8.79
CA ASP A 81 -10.06 -5.71 8.60
C ASP A 81 -9.84 -6.20 7.17
N ARG A 82 -9.86 -5.31 6.16
CA ARG A 82 -9.61 -5.67 4.76
C ARG A 82 -8.21 -6.25 4.52
N TRP A 83 -7.28 -5.98 5.44
CA TRP A 83 -5.90 -6.43 5.37
C TRP A 83 -5.67 -7.76 6.08
N LEU A 84 -6.67 -8.28 6.80
CA LEU A 84 -6.55 -9.51 7.58
C LEU A 84 -7.01 -10.71 6.77
N ASP A 85 -6.26 -11.80 6.85
CA ASP A 85 -6.67 -13.12 6.37
C ASP A 85 -7.60 -13.85 7.36
N GLU A 86 -7.98 -15.09 7.05
CA GLU A 86 -8.83 -15.93 7.90
C GLU A 86 -8.22 -16.20 9.30
N ASN A 87 -6.90 -16.07 9.43
CA ASN A 87 -6.17 -16.26 10.69
C ASN A 87 -5.95 -14.93 11.43
N GLY A 88 -6.50 -13.82 10.96
CA GLY A 88 -6.28 -12.50 11.55
C GLY A 88 -4.85 -11.98 11.35
N THR A 89 -4.19 -12.37 10.27
CA THR A 89 -2.83 -11.95 9.92
C THR A 89 -2.82 -11.03 8.71
N VAL A 90 -1.95 -10.02 8.72
CA VAL A 90 -1.72 -9.07 7.60
C VAL A 90 -0.62 -9.54 6.66
#